data_AF-A0A8S3UHH4-F1
#
_entry.id   AF-A0A8S3UHH4-F1
#
_cell.length_a   1.000
_cell.length_b   1.000
_cell.length_c   1.000
_cell.angle_alpha   90.00
_cell.angle_beta   90.00
_cell.angle_gamma   90.00
#
_symmetry.space_group_name_H-M   'P 1'
#
loop_
_entity.id
_entity.type
_entity.pdbx_description
1 polymer ?
#
loop_
_entity_poly.entity_id
_entity_poly.type
_entity_poly.pdbx_seq_one_letter_code
_entity_poly.pdbx_strand_id
1 'polypeptide(L)'
;MLNKENTIKVGGVIDLAIVQRFQEIIRKSLLNSKAKKFAKVISGINFGDEHFSIEGYTMSKDIIDFINKQPDKRKLFPLQGRVWKELCFCTKKLFRSKLEDELEELKRMKYKIEQQQFDLIEKSETLQEFTHNMLSTAKLKESNNEKRFFIAWMKTFMDERLRSNQKYNQKTLSFKLTHCYDHFIREMGLAFSIQVQHTIERKTTYRSEVGIFPKFVSNMLQFGFPFELMNGDTGMVPLQWVKAVLSQLKEDIGDQNVYVISVLGIQSSGKSTLLNTMFGLHFAVSAGRCTRGVFMQLIRVTDDTLPFNYLLILDTEGIRASLDQTRRVFENELATFAIGLGNITILNIKGENTSEIENFLQIAVHACLRLKMVNKNLKMQQRCVFVHQNVDAHDADVRLKDDRDKLMHRLDEMVKYAALSEDRSDIFSFNQVIGIKPESDVRYFPNLWQGEPPMATVALGYSNKVALLKHHILHDIAKSHGTSYSLTDTIIRIGDFSRGILAEDFVFSFRNSLEIKVYREMELFYQKMTWMLECEADEFISTIVTRRIACTKRENIDSVCEKNTEELRNNLTEKFSMAEEDFKDYVNRHRLKNIMEQYTEIRILEIKELKRLLILKGTNDIELLKSCHQLLM
;
A
#
# COMPACT_ATOMS: atom_id res chain seq x y z
N MET A 1 -20.64 -26.92 -20.98
CA MET A 1 -20.81 -26.08 -22.17
C MET A 1 -21.54 -24.81 -21.75
N LEU A 2 -20.87 -23.66 -21.64
CA LEU A 2 -21.41 -22.27 -21.63
C LEU A 2 -20.36 -21.31 -21.04
N ASN A 3 -20.54 -20.03 -21.32
CA ASN A 3 -19.69 -18.85 -21.05
C ASN A 3 -18.50 -18.62 -22.01
N LYS A 4 -18.82 -18.46 -23.31
CA LYS A 4 -18.08 -17.58 -24.23
C LYS A 4 -18.61 -16.16 -24.06
N GLU A 5 -18.05 -15.32 -23.20
CA GLU A 5 -18.37 -13.88 -23.21
C GLU A 5 -17.39 -13.08 -22.34
N ASN A 6 -16.23 -12.85 -22.93
CA ASN A 6 -15.35 -11.68 -22.75
C ASN A 6 -14.36 -11.67 -23.93
N THR A 7 -14.92 -11.75 -25.14
CA THR A 7 -14.17 -11.89 -26.39
C THR A 7 -14.17 -10.58 -27.17
N ILE A 8 -12.99 -10.03 -27.44
CA ILE A 8 -12.79 -9.06 -28.51
C ILE A 8 -12.71 -9.86 -29.81
N LYS A 9 -13.69 -9.71 -30.70
CA LYS A 9 -13.61 -10.14 -32.11
C LYS A 9 -13.90 -8.96 -33.03
N VAL A 10 -13.06 -8.84 -34.06
CA VAL A 10 -13.07 -7.83 -35.11
C VAL A 10 -13.98 -8.28 -36.26
N GLY A 11 -14.88 -7.39 -36.70
CA GLY A 11 -15.57 -7.45 -38.00
C GLY A 11 -16.93 -8.17 -38.04
N GLY A 12 -17.99 -7.46 -38.49
CA GLY A 12 -19.28 -8.05 -38.86
C GLY A 12 -20.45 -7.06 -38.81
N VAL A 13 -21.11 -6.84 -39.94
CA VAL A 13 -22.18 -5.86 -40.23
C VAL A 13 -23.46 -6.13 -39.40
N ILE A 14 -24.08 -5.07 -38.86
CA ILE A 14 -25.31 -5.12 -38.05
C ILE A 14 -26.55 -4.99 -38.96
N ASP A 15 -27.47 -5.93 -38.80
CA ASP A 15 -28.75 -6.03 -39.53
C ASP A 15 -29.74 -4.91 -39.13
N LEU A 16 -30.23 -4.16 -40.12
CA LEU A 16 -31.00 -2.91 -39.96
C LEU A 16 -32.39 -3.13 -39.31
N ALA A 17 -32.93 -4.34 -39.38
CA ALA A 17 -34.26 -4.67 -38.86
C ALA A 17 -34.30 -4.76 -37.31
N ILE A 18 -33.18 -5.10 -36.68
CA ILE A 18 -33.06 -5.20 -35.21
C ILE A 18 -32.95 -3.82 -34.58
N VAL A 19 -32.29 -2.88 -35.27
CA VAL A 19 -32.15 -1.48 -34.84
C VAL A 19 -33.49 -0.74 -34.85
N GLN A 20 -34.36 -1.03 -35.82
CA GLN A 20 -35.68 -0.38 -35.93
C GLN A 20 -36.66 -0.84 -34.84
N ARG A 21 -36.68 -2.14 -34.48
CA ARG A 21 -37.45 -2.63 -33.32
C ARG A 21 -36.93 -2.10 -31.98
N PHE A 22 -35.62 -1.91 -31.86
CA PHE A 22 -34.98 -1.28 -30.70
C PHE A 22 -35.35 0.20 -30.52
N GLN A 23 -35.51 0.94 -31.62
CA GLN A 23 -35.90 2.35 -31.58
C GLN A 23 -37.34 2.55 -31.12
N GLU A 24 -38.20 1.56 -31.29
CA GLU A 24 -39.62 1.64 -30.93
C GLU A 24 -39.86 1.35 -29.43
N ILE A 25 -39.06 0.45 -28.84
CA ILE A 25 -39.10 0.08 -27.41
C ILE A 25 -38.47 1.18 -26.54
N ILE A 26 -37.36 1.78 -26.97
CA ILE A 26 -36.72 2.92 -26.27
C ILE A 26 -37.59 4.20 -26.34
N ARG A 27 -38.53 4.28 -27.29
CA ARG A 27 -39.41 5.45 -27.45
C ARG A 27 -40.52 5.55 -26.39
N LYS A 28 -40.78 4.49 -25.61
CA LYS A 28 -41.91 4.44 -24.65
C LYS A 28 -41.55 4.43 -23.15
N SER A 29 -40.27 4.45 -22.74
CA SER A 29 -39.93 4.79 -21.34
C SER A 29 -38.61 5.56 -21.19
N LEU A 30 -38.72 6.73 -20.55
CA LEU A 30 -37.70 7.62 -19.99
C LEU A 30 -36.23 7.54 -20.50
N LEU A 31 -35.94 8.45 -21.44
CA LEU A 31 -34.65 9.10 -21.72
C LEU A 31 -33.58 8.29 -22.49
N ASN A 32 -33.69 8.40 -23.82
CA ASN A 32 -32.75 8.08 -24.92
C ASN A 32 -31.24 8.33 -24.69
N SER A 33 -30.81 9.01 -23.62
CA SER A 33 -29.40 9.26 -23.31
C SER A 33 -28.80 8.30 -22.26
N LYS A 34 -29.62 7.70 -21.38
CA LYS A 34 -29.18 6.77 -20.33
C LYS A 34 -28.99 5.35 -20.86
N ALA A 35 -29.93 4.88 -21.70
CA ALA A 35 -29.87 3.57 -22.33
C ALA A 35 -28.61 3.38 -23.23
N LYS A 36 -28.19 4.40 -23.99
CA LYS A 36 -26.95 4.36 -24.80
C LYS A 36 -25.67 4.23 -23.97
N LYS A 37 -25.66 4.73 -22.73
CA LYS A 37 -24.50 4.61 -21.82
C LYS A 37 -24.48 3.25 -21.15
N PHE A 38 -25.65 2.77 -20.72
CA PHE A 38 -25.84 1.43 -20.16
C PHE A 38 -25.42 0.35 -21.17
N ALA A 39 -25.81 0.48 -22.44
CA ALA A 39 -25.41 -0.40 -23.53
C ALA A 39 -23.88 -0.38 -23.83
N LYS A 40 -23.15 0.67 -23.45
CA LYS A 40 -21.66 0.69 -23.53
C LYS A 40 -20.99 -0.07 -22.39
N VAL A 41 -21.64 -0.17 -21.23
CA VAL A 41 -21.14 -0.88 -20.05
C VAL A 41 -21.34 -2.40 -20.19
N ILE A 42 -22.34 -2.80 -20.98
CA ILE A 42 -22.75 -4.19 -21.18
C ILE A 42 -22.50 -4.58 -22.64
N SER A 43 -21.27 -5.02 -22.96
CA SER A 43 -21.03 -5.72 -24.23
C SER A 43 -21.37 -7.20 -24.06
N GLY A 44 -22.33 -7.72 -24.84
CA GLY A 44 -22.58 -9.17 -24.94
C GLY A 44 -23.75 -9.74 -24.13
N ILE A 45 -24.77 -8.97 -23.75
CA ILE A 45 -26.00 -9.54 -23.15
C ILE A 45 -27.10 -9.67 -24.23
N ASN A 46 -27.71 -10.84 -24.32
CA ASN A 46 -28.95 -11.05 -25.07
C ASN A 46 -30.11 -10.33 -24.36
N PHE A 47 -30.74 -9.37 -25.04
CA PHE A 47 -31.76 -8.47 -24.48
C PHE A 47 -33.13 -9.12 -24.21
N GLY A 48 -33.22 -10.45 -24.11
CA GLY A 48 -34.47 -11.18 -23.80
C GLY A 48 -34.84 -11.21 -22.31
N ASP A 49 -33.98 -10.70 -21.44
CA ASP A 49 -34.05 -10.80 -19.97
C ASP A 49 -34.60 -9.51 -19.32
N GLU A 50 -35.75 -9.02 -19.78
CA GLU A 50 -36.32 -7.72 -19.36
C GLU A 50 -36.59 -7.63 -17.84
N HIS A 51 -37.07 -8.70 -17.21
CA HIS A 51 -37.40 -8.72 -15.77
C HIS A 51 -36.16 -8.51 -14.87
N PHE A 52 -35.04 -9.12 -15.23
CA PHE A 52 -33.77 -9.07 -14.48
C PHE A 52 -33.08 -7.69 -14.56
N SER A 53 -33.34 -6.93 -15.63
CA SER A 53 -32.82 -5.57 -15.78
C SER A 53 -33.46 -4.56 -14.80
N ILE A 54 -34.73 -4.80 -14.42
CA ILE A 54 -35.52 -3.92 -13.56
C ILE A 54 -35.15 -4.12 -12.09
N GLU A 55 -34.95 -5.37 -11.64
CA GLU A 55 -34.54 -5.66 -10.26
C GLU A 55 -33.15 -5.07 -9.97
N GLY A 56 -32.17 -5.32 -10.86
CA GLY A 56 -30.83 -4.75 -10.73
C GLY A 56 -30.83 -3.21 -10.76
N TYR A 57 -31.67 -2.59 -11.59
CA TYR A 57 -31.85 -1.13 -11.61
C TYR A 57 -32.42 -0.61 -10.30
N THR A 58 -33.50 -1.20 -9.81
CA THR A 58 -34.24 -0.74 -8.63
C THR A 58 -33.35 -0.78 -7.39
N MET A 59 -32.61 -1.87 -7.18
CA MET A 59 -31.72 -2.00 -6.03
C MET A 59 -30.51 -1.07 -6.11
N SER A 60 -29.96 -0.88 -7.32
CA SER A 60 -28.90 0.12 -7.53
C SER A 60 -29.40 1.52 -7.20
N LYS A 61 -30.65 1.81 -7.57
CA LYS A 61 -31.31 3.07 -7.25
C LYS A 61 -31.54 3.23 -5.75
N ASP A 62 -31.97 2.18 -5.04
CA ASP A 62 -32.18 2.22 -3.59
C ASP A 62 -30.89 2.54 -2.83
N ILE A 63 -29.76 1.93 -3.22
CA ILE A 63 -28.44 2.26 -2.63
C ILE A 63 -28.08 3.72 -2.92
N ILE A 64 -28.28 4.18 -4.15
CA ILE A 64 -27.96 5.56 -4.54
C ILE A 64 -28.87 6.54 -3.79
N ASP A 65 -30.15 6.21 -3.59
CA ASP A 65 -31.09 7.02 -2.85
C ASP A 65 -30.75 7.05 -1.35
N PHE A 66 -30.30 5.92 -0.77
CA PHE A 66 -29.73 5.89 0.58
C PHE A 66 -28.50 6.80 0.72
N ILE A 67 -27.56 6.71 -0.23
CA ILE A 67 -26.38 7.60 -0.28
C ILE A 67 -26.81 9.07 -0.42
N ASN A 68 -27.90 9.35 -1.15
CA ASN A 68 -28.42 10.71 -1.34
C ASN A 68 -29.10 11.27 -0.09
N LYS A 69 -29.73 10.44 0.74
CA LYS A 69 -30.37 10.85 2.00
C LYS A 69 -29.37 11.37 3.02
N GLN A 70 -28.11 10.90 2.98
CA GLN A 70 -27.06 11.29 3.93
C GLN A 70 -25.88 11.96 3.21
N PRO A 71 -25.90 13.30 3.04
CA PRO A 71 -24.83 14.02 2.35
C PRO A 71 -23.51 14.04 3.14
N ASP A 72 -23.56 13.83 4.46
CA ASP A 72 -22.36 13.74 5.30
C ASP A 72 -21.74 12.34 5.23
N LYS A 73 -20.62 12.26 4.50
CA LYS A 73 -19.83 11.03 4.35
C LYS A 73 -19.41 10.40 5.67
N ARG A 74 -19.17 11.20 6.73
CA ARG A 74 -18.73 10.67 8.04
C ARG A 74 -19.85 9.92 8.74
N LYS A 75 -21.11 10.31 8.50
CA LYS A 75 -22.29 9.61 9.00
C LYS A 75 -22.66 8.43 8.12
N LEU A 76 -22.46 8.57 6.80
CA LEU A 76 -22.74 7.51 5.83
C LEU A 76 -21.75 6.34 5.94
N PHE A 77 -20.49 6.63 6.26
CA PHE A 77 -19.45 5.60 6.42
C PHE A 77 -18.58 5.83 7.67
N PRO A 78 -19.15 5.60 8.86
CA PRO A 78 -18.47 5.89 10.12
C PRO A 78 -17.34 4.91 10.46
N LEU A 79 -17.36 3.66 9.98
CA LEU A 79 -16.32 2.66 10.30
C LEU A 79 -14.98 3.05 9.69
N GLN A 80 -14.95 3.60 8.47
CA GLN A 80 -13.72 4.11 7.85
C GLN A 80 -13.26 5.50 8.35
N GLY A 81 -13.87 5.98 9.44
CA GLY A 81 -13.59 7.28 10.06
C GLY A 81 -12.36 7.28 10.97
N ARG A 82 -12.47 8.03 12.07
CA ARG A 82 -11.39 8.23 13.05
C ARG A 82 -10.92 6.93 13.69
N VAL A 83 -11.86 6.09 14.12
CA VAL A 83 -11.58 4.84 14.84
C VAL A 83 -10.73 3.89 13.99
N TRP A 84 -11.01 3.78 12.69
CA TRP A 84 -10.17 3.00 11.77
C TRP A 84 -8.74 3.54 11.65
N LYS A 85 -8.57 4.86 11.58
CA LYS A 85 -7.24 5.47 11.49
C LYS A 85 -6.42 5.24 12.75
N GLU A 86 -7.04 5.38 13.92
CA GLU A 86 -6.40 5.10 15.21
C GLU A 86 -6.02 3.62 15.32
N LEU A 87 -6.90 2.70 14.91
CA LEU A 87 -6.60 1.27 14.88
C LEU A 87 -5.42 0.95 13.95
N CYS A 88 -5.40 1.54 12.76
CA CYS A 88 -4.30 1.38 11.80
C CYS A 88 -2.97 1.88 12.40
N PHE A 89 -2.98 3.05 13.02
CA PHE A 89 -1.81 3.63 13.67
C PHE A 89 -1.29 2.75 14.81
N CYS A 90 -2.17 2.33 15.73
CA CYS A 90 -1.81 1.41 16.81
C CYS A 90 -1.28 0.09 16.27
N THR A 91 -1.89 -0.47 15.21
CA THR A 91 -1.43 -1.71 14.59
C THR A 91 -0.04 -1.54 13.99
N LYS A 92 0.22 -0.47 13.24
CA LYS A 92 1.57 -0.19 12.69
C LYS A 92 2.60 -0.10 13.80
N LYS A 93 2.32 0.63 14.88
CA LYS A 93 3.23 0.74 16.03
C LYS A 93 3.49 -0.61 16.71
N LEU A 94 2.47 -1.44 16.88
CA LEU A 94 2.63 -2.79 17.45
C LEU A 94 3.58 -3.67 16.64
N PHE A 95 3.60 -3.55 15.32
CA PHE A 95 4.53 -4.30 14.46
C PHE A 95 5.97 -3.79 14.52
N ARG A 96 6.18 -2.55 14.97
CA ARG A 96 7.46 -1.83 14.89
C ARG A 96 8.14 -1.69 16.25
N SER A 97 7.36 -1.64 17.33
CA SER A 97 7.91 -1.53 18.69
C SER A 97 8.62 -2.81 19.10
N LYS A 98 9.73 -2.63 19.83
CA LYS A 98 10.57 -3.72 20.39
C LYS A 98 10.59 -3.71 21.92
N LEU A 99 9.96 -2.73 22.56
CA LEU A 99 9.93 -2.57 24.01
C LEU A 99 8.68 -3.26 24.59
N GLU A 100 8.86 -4.11 25.60
CA GLU A 100 7.77 -4.90 26.18
C GLU A 100 6.68 -4.02 26.82
N ASP A 101 7.07 -2.98 27.57
CA ASP A 101 6.13 -2.07 28.23
C ASP A 101 5.27 -1.29 27.23
N GLU A 102 5.89 -0.78 26.15
CA GLU A 102 5.16 -0.09 25.07
C GLU A 102 4.21 -1.06 24.35
N LEU A 103 4.64 -2.31 24.14
CA LEU A 103 3.83 -3.33 23.51
C LEU A 103 2.58 -3.65 24.32
N GLU A 104 2.68 -3.75 25.65
CA GLU A 104 1.52 -3.92 26.53
C GLU A 104 0.55 -2.75 26.46
N GLU A 105 1.05 -1.52 26.52
CA GLU A 105 0.22 -0.32 26.43
C GLU A 105 -0.51 -0.24 25.09
N LEU A 106 0.21 -0.50 23.99
CA LEU A 106 -0.36 -0.55 22.64
C LEU A 106 -1.40 -1.65 22.47
N LYS A 107 -1.21 -2.83 23.08
CA LYS A 107 -2.22 -3.91 23.09
C LYS A 107 -3.49 -3.46 23.82
N ARG A 108 -3.36 -2.80 24.98
CA ARG A 108 -4.50 -2.25 25.75
C ARG A 108 -5.22 -1.15 24.96
N MET A 109 -4.48 -0.26 24.31
CA MET A 109 -5.06 0.78 23.45
C MET A 109 -5.80 0.17 22.26
N LYS A 110 -5.19 -0.79 21.56
CA LYS A 110 -5.81 -1.49 20.43
C LYS A 110 -7.14 -2.14 20.85
N TYR A 111 -7.16 -2.86 21.96
CA TYR A 111 -8.37 -3.49 22.48
C TYR A 111 -9.49 -2.46 22.76
N LYS A 112 -9.16 -1.31 23.36
CA LYS A 112 -10.14 -0.22 23.59
C LYS A 112 -10.72 0.32 22.27
N ILE A 113 -9.88 0.50 21.25
CA ILE A 113 -10.31 0.99 19.93
C ILE A 113 -11.21 -0.07 19.24
N GLU A 114 -10.88 -1.35 19.35
CA GLU A 114 -11.71 -2.45 18.83
C GLU A 114 -13.09 -2.45 19.50
N GLN A 115 -13.17 -2.26 20.83
CA GLN A 115 -14.47 -2.10 21.52
C GLN A 115 -15.26 -0.88 21.00
N GLN A 116 -14.61 0.24 20.70
CA GLN A 116 -15.28 1.40 20.10
C GLN A 116 -15.83 1.09 18.70
N GLN A 117 -15.13 0.27 17.90
CA GLN A 117 -15.64 -0.17 16.59
C GLN A 117 -16.89 -1.04 16.74
N PHE A 118 -16.91 -1.94 17.72
CA PHE A 118 -18.08 -2.76 18.01
C PHE A 118 -19.28 -1.92 18.42
N ASP A 119 -19.07 -0.98 19.36
CA ASP A 119 -20.09 -0.04 19.81
C ASP A 119 -20.68 0.77 18.66
N LEU A 120 -19.87 1.16 17.67
CA LEU A 120 -20.35 1.87 16.48
C LEU A 120 -21.33 1.01 15.67
N ILE A 121 -21.02 -0.28 15.44
CA ILE A 121 -21.91 -1.19 14.72
C ILE A 121 -23.22 -1.41 15.48
N GLU A 122 -23.16 -1.58 16.80
CA GLU A 122 -24.35 -1.86 17.60
C GLU A 122 -25.25 -0.63 17.77
N LYS A 123 -24.68 0.56 17.96
CA LYS A 123 -25.44 1.77 18.34
C LYS A 123 -25.85 2.66 17.16
N SER A 124 -25.22 2.51 16.00
CA SER A 124 -25.51 3.38 14.84
C SER A 124 -26.67 2.84 14.02
N GLU A 125 -27.83 3.49 14.12
CA GLU A 125 -29.00 3.21 13.26
C GLU A 125 -28.65 3.30 11.77
N THR A 126 -27.83 4.29 11.38
CA THR A 126 -27.36 4.46 10.00
C THR A 126 -26.53 3.27 9.52
N LEU A 127 -25.65 2.71 10.37
CA LEU A 127 -24.90 1.50 10.02
C LEU A 127 -25.78 0.26 9.96
N GLN A 128 -26.80 0.16 10.81
CA GLN A 128 -27.75 -0.95 10.76
C GLN A 128 -28.57 -0.92 9.48
N GLU A 129 -29.12 0.23 9.10
CA GLU A 129 -29.82 0.42 7.82
C GLU A 129 -28.90 0.16 6.63
N PHE A 130 -27.65 0.65 6.70
CA PHE A 130 -26.63 0.40 5.69
C PHE A 130 -26.31 -1.10 5.55
N THR A 131 -26.07 -1.79 6.66
CA THR A 131 -25.78 -3.23 6.68
C THR A 131 -26.98 -4.01 6.14
N HIS A 132 -28.20 -3.63 6.50
CA HIS A 132 -29.42 -4.23 5.95
C HIS A 132 -29.50 -4.06 4.42
N ASN A 133 -29.26 -2.86 3.91
CA ASN A 133 -29.23 -2.57 2.46
C ASN A 133 -28.11 -3.35 1.75
N MET A 134 -26.96 -3.55 2.40
CA MET A 134 -25.87 -4.36 1.86
C MET A 134 -26.22 -5.85 1.82
N LEU A 135 -26.87 -6.35 2.86
CA LEU A 135 -27.30 -7.74 2.95
C LEU A 135 -28.39 -8.04 1.93
N SER A 136 -29.38 -7.16 1.76
CA SER A 136 -30.40 -7.31 0.72
C SER A 136 -29.78 -7.32 -0.68
N THR A 137 -28.79 -6.46 -0.93
CA THR A 137 -28.02 -6.43 -2.18
C THR A 137 -27.21 -7.70 -2.40
N ALA A 138 -26.53 -8.19 -1.36
CA ALA A 138 -25.70 -9.38 -1.48
C ALA A 138 -26.52 -10.67 -1.59
N LYS A 139 -27.76 -10.68 -1.09
CA LYS A 139 -28.76 -11.77 -1.20
C LYS A 139 -29.48 -11.80 -2.57
N LEU A 140 -29.12 -10.93 -3.52
CA LEU A 140 -29.57 -11.02 -4.93
C LEU A 140 -29.49 -12.48 -5.40
N LYS A 141 -30.58 -12.97 -6.04
CA LYS A 141 -30.70 -14.38 -6.43
C LYS A 141 -29.49 -14.79 -7.27
N GLU A 142 -29.15 -16.07 -7.23
CA GLU A 142 -27.91 -16.60 -7.82
C GLU A 142 -27.76 -16.40 -9.34
N SER A 143 -28.73 -15.79 -10.03
CA SER A 143 -28.60 -15.52 -11.45
C SER A 143 -27.45 -14.52 -11.71
N ASN A 144 -26.47 -14.96 -12.51
CA ASN A 144 -25.33 -14.12 -12.88
C ASN A 144 -25.76 -12.83 -13.59
N ASN A 145 -26.94 -12.80 -14.21
CA ASN A 145 -27.45 -11.67 -14.97
C ASN A 145 -27.97 -10.53 -14.07
N GLU A 146 -28.69 -10.82 -12.99
CA GLU A 146 -29.13 -9.80 -12.01
C GLU A 146 -27.93 -9.07 -11.40
N LYS A 147 -26.92 -9.83 -10.98
CA LYS A 147 -25.68 -9.28 -10.42
C LYS A 147 -24.99 -8.39 -11.43
N ARG A 148 -24.86 -8.81 -12.70
CA ARG A 148 -24.29 -8.00 -13.78
C ARG A 148 -25.06 -6.70 -13.99
N PHE A 149 -26.40 -6.75 -14.02
CA PHE A 149 -27.24 -5.58 -14.21
C PHE A 149 -27.15 -4.61 -13.04
N PHE A 150 -27.26 -5.10 -11.80
CA PHE A 150 -27.06 -4.30 -10.59
C PHE A 150 -25.71 -3.57 -10.63
N ILE A 151 -24.66 -4.32 -10.91
CA ILE A 151 -23.29 -3.80 -10.94
C ILE A 151 -23.12 -2.75 -12.07
N ALA A 152 -23.68 -2.99 -13.25
CA ALA A 152 -23.67 -2.06 -14.38
C ALA A 152 -24.45 -0.76 -14.07
N TRP A 153 -25.59 -0.87 -13.40
CA TRP A 153 -26.40 0.27 -12.98
C TRP A 153 -25.70 1.08 -11.89
N MET A 154 -25.13 0.44 -10.88
CA MET A 154 -24.30 1.09 -9.87
C MET A 154 -23.19 1.92 -10.52
N LYS A 155 -22.43 1.33 -11.45
CA LYS A 155 -21.39 2.07 -12.19
C LYS A 155 -21.95 3.28 -12.95
N THR A 156 -23.08 3.08 -13.63
CA THR A 156 -23.74 4.14 -14.42
C THR A 156 -24.20 5.29 -13.54
N PHE A 157 -24.90 5.02 -12.43
CA PHE A 157 -25.36 6.06 -11.50
C PHE A 157 -24.20 6.84 -10.89
N MET A 158 -23.12 6.14 -10.56
CA MET A 158 -21.92 6.74 -9.98
C MET A 158 -21.22 7.64 -11.00
N ASP A 159 -21.07 7.20 -12.24
CA ASP A 159 -20.53 7.99 -13.35
C ASP A 159 -21.40 9.21 -13.71
N GLU A 160 -22.72 9.14 -13.56
CA GLU A 160 -23.61 10.30 -13.76
C GLU A 160 -23.45 11.34 -12.65
N ARG A 161 -23.39 10.91 -11.38
CA ARG A 161 -23.15 11.78 -10.23
C ARG A 161 -21.78 12.47 -10.30
N LEU A 162 -20.79 11.80 -10.88
CA LEU A 162 -19.47 12.35 -11.15
C LEU A 162 -19.52 13.55 -12.12
N ARG A 163 -20.35 13.45 -13.17
CA ARG A 163 -20.47 14.50 -14.20
C ARG A 163 -21.34 15.68 -13.75
N SER A 164 -22.37 15.44 -12.94
CA SER A 164 -23.21 16.52 -12.41
C SER A 164 -22.43 17.45 -11.48
N ASN A 165 -21.52 16.90 -10.66
CA ASN A 165 -20.67 17.69 -9.75
C ASN A 165 -19.57 18.50 -10.46
N GLN A 166 -19.21 18.17 -11.71
CA GLN A 166 -18.24 18.95 -12.48
C GLN A 166 -18.84 20.24 -13.09
N LYS A 167 -20.17 20.37 -13.15
CA LYS A 167 -20.84 21.56 -13.70
C LYS A 167 -21.00 22.72 -12.70
N TYR A 168 -20.81 22.48 -11.40
CA TYR A 168 -20.95 23.52 -10.37
C TYR A 168 -19.58 23.84 -9.76
N ASN A 169 -19.01 25.00 -10.08
CA ASN A 169 -17.71 25.44 -9.58
C ASN A 169 -17.83 26.20 -8.23
N GLN A 170 -16.95 25.81 -7.30
CA GLN A 170 -16.32 26.59 -6.22
C GLN A 170 -17.18 27.32 -5.16
N LYS A 171 -17.17 26.78 -3.92
CA LYS A 171 -16.45 27.35 -2.75
C LYS A 171 -16.89 26.79 -1.40
N THR A 172 -17.93 25.96 -1.32
CA THR A 172 -18.42 25.51 0.00
C THR A 172 -18.91 24.06 -0.04
N LEU A 173 -18.24 23.23 0.76
CA LEU A 173 -18.78 21.99 1.36
C LEU A 173 -19.18 20.81 0.44
N SER A 174 -18.28 20.33 -0.44
CA SER A 174 -18.42 18.97 -1.01
C SER A 174 -17.08 18.36 -1.45
N PHE A 175 -16.21 18.08 -0.48
CA PHE A 175 -15.01 17.28 -0.74
C PHE A 175 -15.41 15.84 -1.15
N LYS A 176 -15.44 15.58 -2.46
CA LYS A 176 -15.33 14.25 -3.11
C LYS A 176 -16.33 13.15 -2.66
N LEU A 177 -17.60 13.28 -3.07
CA LEU A 177 -18.53 12.13 -3.21
C LEU A 177 -18.18 11.21 -4.42
N THR A 178 -17.13 11.56 -5.14
CA THR A 178 -16.54 10.93 -6.34
C THR A 178 -16.03 9.48 -6.14
N HIS A 179 -15.89 9.02 -4.89
CA HIS A 179 -15.32 7.70 -4.53
C HIS A 179 -16.33 6.80 -3.78
N CYS A 180 -17.63 7.08 -3.91
CA CYS A 180 -18.64 6.47 -3.03
C CYS A 180 -18.73 4.94 -3.16
N TYR A 181 -18.29 4.34 -4.28
CA TYR A 181 -18.26 2.90 -4.48
C TYR A 181 -17.13 2.26 -3.68
N ASP A 182 -15.92 2.82 -3.79
CA ASP A 182 -14.76 2.36 -3.03
C ASP A 182 -15.04 2.48 -1.52
N HIS A 183 -15.67 3.58 -1.11
CA HIS A 183 -16.10 3.80 0.27
C HIS A 183 -17.18 2.81 0.72
N PHE A 184 -18.12 2.44 -0.15
CA PHE A 184 -19.15 1.46 0.11
C PHE A 184 -18.55 0.07 0.33
N ILE A 185 -17.71 -0.41 -0.60
CA ILE A 185 -17.04 -1.71 -0.48
C ILE A 185 -16.08 -1.75 0.71
N ARG A 186 -15.38 -0.65 0.99
CA ARG A 186 -14.52 -0.56 2.18
C ARG A 186 -15.33 -0.69 3.47
N GLU A 187 -16.47 -0.03 3.56
CA GLU A 187 -17.34 -0.12 4.73
C GLU A 187 -17.89 -1.55 4.92
N MET A 188 -18.24 -2.27 3.83
CA MET A 188 -18.57 -3.72 3.88
C MET A 188 -17.43 -4.51 4.51
N GLY A 189 -16.20 -4.27 4.04
CA GLY A 189 -15.03 -5.01 4.49
C GLY A 189 -14.69 -4.75 5.95
N LEU A 190 -14.89 -3.52 6.43
CA LEU A 190 -14.72 -3.18 7.84
C LEU A 190 -15.81 -3.84 8.69
N ALA A 191 -17.08 -3.76 8.30
CA ALA A 191 -18.18 -4.43 9.01
C ALA A 191 -17.94 -5.94 9.11
N PHE A 192 -17.56 -6.58 8.00
CA PHE A 192 -17.19 -8.00 7.96
C PHE A 192 -16.03 -8.32 8.92
N SER A 193 -14.93 -7.57 8.85
CA SER A 193 -13.72 -7.84 9.64
C SER A 193 -13.98 -7.70 11.13
N ILE A 194 -14.69 -6.64 11.53
CA ILE A 194 -15.09 -6.39 12.91
C ILE A 194 -15.95 -7.57 13.40
N GLN A 195 -16.99 -7.96 12.66
CA GLN A 195 -17.91 -9.00 13.09
C GLN A 195 -17.27 -10.39 13.21
N VAL A 196 -16.34 -10.72 12.32
CA VAL A 196 -15.54 -11.96 12.43
C VAL A 196 -14.63 -11.91 13.66
N GLN A 197 -13.97 -10.78 13.94
CA GLN A 197 -13.14 -10.62 15.13
C GLN A 197 -13.95 -10.83 16.42
N HIS A 198 -15.16 -10.26 16.50
CA HIS A 198 -16.07 -10.45 17.65
C HIS A 198 -16.42 -11.91 17.91
N THR A 199 -16.73 -12.63 16.83
CA THR A 199 -17.15 -14.03 16.87
C THR A 199 -16.02 -14.89 17.45
N ILE A 200 -14.77 -14.60 17.05
CA ILE A 200 -13.58 -15.30 17.56
C ILE A 200 -13.36 -14.99 19.05
N GLU A 201 -13.44 -13.72 19.46
CA GLU A 201 -13.11 -13.30 20.83
C GLU A 201 -14.19 -13.66 21.86
N ARG A 202 -15.47 -13.50 21.52
CA ARG A 202 -16.58 -13.69 22.47
C ARG A 202 -17.24 -15.06 22.41
N LYS A 203 -16.79 -15.97 21.53
CA LYS A 203 -17.37 -17.31 21.30
C LYS A 203 -18.90 -17.25 21.06
N THR A 204 -19.39 -16.15 20.51
CA THR A 204 -20.82 -15.93 20.22
C THR A 204 -21.16 -16.54 18.86
N THR A 205 -22.43 -16.92 18.67
CA THR A 205 -22.91 -17.40 17.39
C THR A 205 -22.84 -16.26 16.36
N TYR A 206 -22.06 -16.51 15.30
CA TYR A 206 -21.92 -15.64 14.13
C TYR A 206 -23.28 -15.07 13.70
N ARG A 207 -23.41 -13.75 13.48
CA ARG A 207 -24.49 -13.25 12.63
C ARG A 207 -24.15 -13.73 11.21
N SER A 208 -24.78 -14.84 10.81
CA SER A 208 -24.59 -15.55 9.53
C SER A 208 -24.64 -14.68 8.29
N GLU A 209 -25.23 -13.50 8.41
CA GLU A 209 -25.62 -12.69 7.28
C GLU A 209 -24.44 -11.97 6.61
N VAL A 210 -23.49 -11.38 7.35
CA VAL A 210 -22.37 -10.61 6.72
C VAL A 210 -21.36 -11.50 5.99
N GLY A 211 -21.44 -12.82 6.18
CA GLY A 211 -20.60 -13.81 5.48
C GLY A 211 -20.82 -13.86 3.98
N ILE A 212 -21.92 -13.28 3.50
CA ILE A 212 -22.21 -13.14 2.07
C ILE A 212 -21.40 -12.03 1.39
N PHE A 213 -20.82 -11.09 2.16
CA PHE A 213 -20.11 -9.94 1.58
C PHE A 213 -18.88 -10.32 0.75
N PRO A 214 -17.99 -11.24 1.19
CA PRO A 214 -16.91 -11.74 0.34
C PRO A 214 -17.40 -12.31 -1.00
N LYS A 215 -18.52 -13.06 -0.99
CA LYS A 215 -19.13 -13.63 -2.20
C LYS A 215 -19.65 -12.56 -3.14
N PHE A 216 -20.32 -11.55 -2.60
CA PHE A 216 -20.78 -10.42 -3.39
C PHE A 216 -19.60 -9.72 -4.10
N VAL A 217 -18.53 -9.40 -3.36
CA VAL A 217 -17.37 -8.69 -3.91
C VAL A 217 -16.53 -9.56 -4.84
N SER A 218 -16.42 -10.86 -4.58
CA SER A 218 -15.84 -11.84 -5.52
C SER A 218 -16.55 -11.78 -6.88
N ASN A 219 -17.89 -11.79 -6.89
CA ASN A 219 -18.65 -11.67 -8.14
C ASN A 219 -18.34 -10.34 -8.84
N MET A 220 -18.27 -9.23 -8.11
CA MET A 220 -17.90 -7.93 -8.68
C MET A 220 -16.51 -7.96 -9.35
N LEU A 221 -15.53 -8.57 -8.68
CA LEU A 221 -14.18 -8.70 -9.19
C LEU A 221 -14.13 -9.54 -10.47
N GLN A 222 -14.93 -10.62 -10.56
CA GLN A 222 -15.08 -11.42 -11.79
C GLN A 222 -15.69 -10.63 -12.96
N PHE A 223 -16.50 -9.61 -12.68
CA PHE A 223 -17.00 -8.65 -13.68
C PHE A 223 -16.03 -7.52 -13.98
N GLY A 224 -14.80 -7.60 -13.47
CA GLY A 224 -13.75 -6.61 -13.70
C GLY A 224 -13.99 -5.31 -12.93
N PHE A 225 -14.64 -5.35 -11.76
CA PHE A 225 -14.71 -4.17 -10.90
C PHE A 225 -13.41 -4.01 -10.10
N PRO A 226 -12.96 -2.76 -9.88
CA PRO A 226 -11.80 -2.52 -9.04
C PRO A 226 -12.11 -2.88 -7.59
N PHE A 227 -11.13 -3.46 -6.93
CA PHE A 227 -11.15 -3.80 -5.51
C PHE A 227 -9.92 -3.20 -4.82
N GLU A 228 -10.12 -2.50 -3.71
CA GLU A 228 -9.02 -1.88 -2.96
C GLU A 228 -8.23 -2.93 -2.16
N LEU A 229 -6.94 -3.08 -2.47
CA LEU A 229 -6.00 -3.90 -1.71
C LEU A 229 -5.36 -3.13 -0.55
N MET A 230 -4.86 -1.92 -0.81
CA MET A 230 -4.19 -1.08 0.19
C MET A 230 -4.89 0.27 0.26
N ASN A 231 -5.23 0.70 1.48
CA ASN A 231 -5.92 1.97 1.71
C ASN A 231 -4.96 3.16 1.57
N GLY A 232 -5.28 4.11 0.68
CA GLY A 232 -4.43 5.29 0.42
C GLY A 232 -4.33 6.34 1.54
N ASP A 233 -5.20 6.27 2.55
CA ASP A 233 -5.16 7.17 3.71
C ASP A 233 -4.36 6.59 4.88
N THR A 234 -4.28 5.25 5.00
CA THR A 234 -3.63 4.59 6.15
C THR A 234 -2.41 3.74 5.77
N GLY A 235 -2.22 3.41 4.49
CA GLY A 235 -1.20 2.46 4.04
C GLY A 235 -1.44 1.02 4.50
N MET A 236 -2.62 0.73 5.05
CA MET A 236 -2.95 -0.60 5.58
C MET A 236 -3.66 -1.46 4.53
N VAL A 237 -3.29 -2.73 4.49
CA VAL A 237 -4.01 -3.78 3.77
C VAL A 237 -4.93 -4.48 4.78
N PRO A 238 -6.27 -4.45 4.63
CA PRO A 238 -7.18 -5.16 5.53
C PRO A 238 -7.13 -6.67 5.21
N LEU A 239 -6.08 -7.35 5.67
CA LEU A 239 -5.74 -8.72 5.27
C LEU A 239 -6.87 -9.72 5.47
N GLN A 240 -7.65 -9.60 6.55
CA GLN A 240 -8.79 -10.47 6.81
C GLN A 240 -9.87 -10.35 5.71
N TRP A 241 -10.19 -9.12 5.33
CA TRP A 241 -11.13 -8.84 4.26
C TRP A 241 -10.60 -9.27 2.89
N VAL A 242 -9.36 -8.90 2.56
CA VAL A 242 -8.73 -9.26 1.27
C VAL A 242 -8.64 -10.78 1.10
N LYS A 243 -8.23 -11.50 2.16
CA LYS A 243 -8.18 -12.97 2.15
C LYS A 243 -9.55 -13.58 1.96
N ALA A 244 -10.58 -13.08 2.65
CA ALA A 244 -11.93 -13.61 2.52
C ALA A 244 -12.46 -13.48 1.08
N VAL A 245 -12.29 -12.31 0.46
CA VAL A 245 -12.72 -12.05 -0.93
C VAL A 245 -11.96 -12.94 -1.93
N LEU A 246 -10.63 -13.07 -1.79
CA LEU A 246 -9.83 -13.88 -2.70
C LEU A 246 -10.02 -15.39 -2.50
N SER A 247 -10.22 -15.86 -1.26
CA SER A 247 -10.60 -17.25 -1.00
C SER A 247 -11.95 -17.57 -1.63
N GLN A 248 -12.91 -16.65 -1.53
CA GLN A 248 -14.19 -16.81 -2.19
C GLN A 248 -14.07 -16.79 -3.72
N LEU A 249 -13.21 -15.94 -4.28
CA LEU A 249 -12.89 -15.98 -5.71
C LEU A 249 -12.33 -17.35 -6.11
N LYS A 250 -11.41 -17.91 -5.33
CA LYS A 250 -10.85 -19.25 -5.56
C LYS A 250 -11.94 -20.33 -5.53
N GLU A 251 -12.91 -20.25 -4.62
CA GLU A 251 -14.06 -21.17 -4.61
C GLU A 251 -14.91 -21.03 -5.89
N ASP A 252 -15.05 -19.81 -6.41
CA ASP A 252 -15.92 -19.51 -7.55
C ASP A 252 -15.33 -19.95 -8.89
N ILE A 253 -14.02 -19.73 -9.08
CA ILE A 253 -13.34 -19.98 -10.37
C ILE A 253 -12.30 -21.09 -10.30
N GLY A 254 -12.08 -21.71 -9.13
CA GLY A 254 -11.01 -22.68 -8.87
C GLY A 254 -9.66 -22.01 -8.57
N ASP A 255 -8.64 -22.81 -8.27
CA ASP A 255 -7.27 -22.31 -8.00
C ASP A 255 -6.52 -21.99 -9.30
N GLN A 256 -6.97 -20.94 -9.97
CA GLN A 256 -6.48 -20.54 -11.29
C GLN A 256 -5.10 -19.87 -11.21
N ASN A 257 -4.34 -19.97 -12.30
CA ASN A 257 -3.07 -19.25 -12.43
C ASN A 257 -3.32 -17.79 -12.79
N VAL A 258 -2.67 -16.90 -12.04
CA VAL A 258 -2.77 -15.45 -12.13
C VAL A 258 -1.41 -14.86 -12.45
N TYR A 259 -1.40 -13.86 -13.35
CA TYR A 259 -0.23 -13.05 -13.66
C TYR A 259 -0.48 -11.59 -13.27
N VAL A 260 0.36 -11.07 -12.38
CA VAL A 260 0.15 -9.76 -11.74
C VAL A 260 0.94 -8.68 -12.49
N ILE A 261 0.24 -7.67 -12.98
CA ILE A 261 0.85 -6.48 -13.61
C ILE A 261 0.57 -5.28 -12.73
N SER A 262 1.61 -4.68 -12.16
CA SER A 262 1.48 -3.42 -11.41
C SER A 262 1.97 -2.23 -12.22
N VAL A 263 1.43 -1.04 -11.95
CA VAL A 263 1.93 0.22 -12.50
C VAL A 263 2.37 1.14 -11.37
N LEU A 264 3.49 1.83 -11.54
CA LEU A 264 3.99 2.83 -10.61
C LEU A 264 4.47 4.05 -11.38
N GLY A 265 4.59 5.19 -10.69
CA GLY A 265 5.08 6.42 -11.29
C GLY A 265 4.44 7.65 -10.67
N ILE A 266 4.99 8.81 -11.05
CA ILE A 266 4.63 10.10 -10.47
C ILE A 266 3.14 10.44 -10.68
N GLN A 267 2.60 11.32 -9.84
CA GLN A 267 1.21 11.74 -9.95
C GLN A 267 0.93 12.36 -11.32
N SER A 268 -0.21 12.01 -11.92
CA SER A 268 -0.64 12.53 -13.22
C SER A 268 0.32 12.24 -14.39
N SER A 269 1.11 11.16 -14.32
CA SER A 269 1.95 10.69 -15.43
C SER A 269 1.22 9.87 -16.49
N GLY A 270 -0.09 9.62 -16.37
CA GLY A 270 -0.85 8.83 -17.35
C GLY A 270 -0.86 7.32 -17.11
N LYS A 271 -0.57 6.85 -15.88
CA LYS A 271 -0.61 5.41 -15.49
C LYS A 271 -1.94 4.72 -15.84
N SER A 272 -3.03 5.21 -15.28
CA SER A 272 -4.36 4.63 -15.50
C SER A 272 -4.79 4.79 -16.97
N THR A 273 -4.33 5.83 -17.66
CA THR A 273 -4.54 6.01 -19.12
C THR A 273 -3.82 4.92 -19.93
N LEU A 274 -2.57 4.60 -19.58
CA LEU A 274 -1.80 3.52 -20.20
C LEU A 274 -2.49 2.17 -19.99
N LEU A 275 -2.89 1.86 -18.76
CA LEU A 275 -3.61 0.61 -18.45
C LEU A 275 -4.96 0.50 -19.16
N ASN A 276 -5.75 1.59 -19.19
CA ASN A 276 -7.00 1.63 -19.91
C ASN A 276 -6.80 1.39 -21.41
N THR A 277 -5.77 1.98 -22.01
CA THR A 277 -5.46 1.79 -23.43
C THR A 277 -4.98 0.35 -23.72
N MET A 278 -4.17 -0.22 -22.84
CA MET A 278 -3.58 -1.54 -23.02
C MET A 278 -4.59 -2.68 -22.87
N PHE A 279 -5.49 -2.57 -21.90
CA PHE A 279 -6.37 -3.66 -21.49
C PHE A 279 -7.87 -3.36 -21.66
N GLY A 280 -8.23 -2.18 -22.17
CA GLY A 280 -9.65 -1.77 -22.31
C GLY A 280 -10.32 -1.52 -20.96
N LEU A 281 -9.54 -1.15 -19.95
CA LEU A 281 -10.02 -0.93 -18.59
C LEU A 281 -10.72 0.43 -18.47
N HIS A 282 -11.44 0.58 -17.36
CA HIS A 282 -12.24 1.77 -17.07
C HIS A 282 -11.77 2.43 -15.77
N PHE A 283 -10.46 2.48 -15.52
CA PHE A 283 -9.92 3.26 -14.42
C PHE A 283 -10.28 4.75 -14.59
N ALA A 284 -10.52 5.42 -13.47
CA ALA A 284 -10.86 6.84 -13.46
C ALA A 284 -9.67 7.71 -13.90
N VAL A 285 -9.82 8.49 -14.98
CA VAL A 285 -8.71 9.28 -15.58
C VAL A 285 -8.89 10.81 -15.56
N SER A 286 -9.78 11.38 -14.74
CA SER A 286 -10.01 12.85 -14.77
C SER A 286 -9.06 13.65 -13.87
N ALA A 287 -8.80 14.91 -14.25
CA ALA A 287 -8.11 15.87 -13.40
C ALA A 287 -8.79 15.96 -12.01
N GLY A 288 -8.00 15.82 -10.93
CA GLY A 288 -8.49 15.79 -9.54
C GLY A 288 -8.93 14.41 -9.00
N ARG A 289 -9.00 13.38 -9.85
CA ARG A 289 -9.26 11.96 -9.51
C ARG A 289 -7.96 11.17 -9.51
N CYS A 290 -7.12 11.38 -8.50
CA CYS A 290 -5.94 10.53 -8.33
C CYS A 290 -6.35 9.29 -7.53
N THR A 291 -6.07 8.10 -8.06
CA THR A 291 -6.15 6.83 -7.34
C THR A 291 -5.50 7.01 -5.96
N ARG A 292 -6.16 6.60 -4.87
CA ARG A 292 -5.62 6.69 -3.51
C ARG A 292 -5.46 5.29 -2.93
N GLY A 293 -4.25 4.82 -2.73
CA GLY A 293 -3.95 3.43 -2.38
C GLY A 293 -3.64 2.54 -3.57
N VAL A 294 -3.90 1.24 -3.44
CA VAL A 294 -3.66 0.23 -4.48
C VAL A 294 -4.95 -0.52 -4.77
N PHE A 295 -5.38 -0.51 -6.03
CA PHE A 295 -6.58 -1.18 -6.50
C PHE A 295 -6.21 -2.33 -7.44
N MET A 296 -6.90 -3.45 -7.30
CA MET A 296 -6.76 -4.58 -8.20
C MET A 296 -7.99 -4.73 -9.09
N GLN A 297 -7.77 -5.19 -10.31
CA GLN A 297 -8.83 -5.56 -11.25
C GLN A 297 -8.47 -6.89 -11.93
N LEU A 298 -9.43 -7.81 -11.96
CA LEU A 298 -9.24 -9.14 -12.53
C LEU A 298 -9.72 -9.17 -13.98
N ILE A 299 -8.90 -9.71 -14.88
CA ILE A 299 -9.22 -9.86 -16.30
C ILE A 299 -9.02 -11.32 -16.67
N ARG A 300 -10.04 -11.95 -17.27
CA ARG A 300 -9.92 -13.29 -17.82
C ARG A 300 -9.13 -13.27 -19.13
N VAL A 301 -8.17 -14.16 -19.26
CA VAL A 301 -7.37 -14.36 -20.47
C VAL A 301 -8.04 -15.46 -21.30
N THR A 302 -8.20 -15.22 -22.60
CA THR A 302 -8.78 -16.19 -23.55
C THR A 302 -7.74 -16.86 -24.43
N ASP A 303 -6.49 -16.44 -24.35
CA ASP A 303 -5.38 -17.03 -25.07
C ASP A 303 -4.80 -18.19 -24.27
N ASP A 304 -5.15 -19.41 -24.67
CA ASP A 304 -4.72 -20.65 -24.02
C ASP A 304 -3.21 -20.93 -24.19
N THR A 305 -2.49 -20.15 -25.00
CA THR A 305 -1.04 -20.26 -25.15
C THR A 305 -0.25 -19.58 -24.02
N LEU A 306 -0.93 -18.82 -23.15
CA LEU A 306 -0.33 -18.17 -21.99
C LEU A 306 -0.36 -19.11 -20.77
N PRO A 307 0.65 -19.08 -19.89
CA PRO A 307 0.73 -19.98 -18.74
C PRO A 307 -0.26 -19.65 -17.60
N PHE A 308 -1.11 -18.64 -17.78
CA PHE A 308 -2.06 -18.14 -16.78
C PHE A 308 -3.44 -17.90 -17.39
N ASN A 309 -4.46 -18.06 -16.55
CA ASN A 309 -5.87 -17.93 -16.94
C ASN A 309 -6.40 -16.52 -16.68
N TYR A 310 -5.77 -15.79 -15.76
CA TYR A 310 -6.19 -14.45 -15.36
C TYR A 310 -5.01 -13.47 -15.27
N LEU A 311 -5.28 -12.22 -15.62
CA LEU A 311 -4.43 -11.08 -15.32
C LEU A 311 -4.99 -10.35 -14.10
N LEU A 312 -4.13 -10.04 -13.15
CA LEU A 312 -4.46 -9.17 -12.02
C LEU A 312 -3.73 -7.83 -12.21
N ILE A 313 -4.49 -6.79 -12.57
CA ILE A 313 -3.94 -5.46 -12.81
C ILE A 313 -3.98 -4.66 -11.52
N LEU A 314 -2.82 -4.19 -11.06
CA LEU A 314 -2.69 -3.34 -9.89
C LEU A 314 -2.47 -1.88 -10.32
N ASP A 315 -3.49 -1.04 -10.16
CA ASP A 315 -3.39 0.41 -10.33
C ASP A 315 -3.06 1.06 -8.98
N THR A 316 -2.05 1.93 -8.96
CA THR A 316 -1.55 2.53 -7.72
C THR A 316 -1.73 4.04 -7.71
N GLU A 317 -1.78 4.60 -6.50
CA GLU A 317 -1.64 6.04 -6.29
C GLU A 317 -0.35 6.57 -6.92
N GLY A 318 -0.44 7.78 -7.45
CA GLY A 318 0.73 8.47 -7.98
C GLY A 318 1.61 9.03 -6.87
N ILE A 319 2.91 8.81 -7.00
CA ILE A 319 3.92 9.30 -6.07
C ILE A 319 4.06 10.81 -6.25
N ARG A 320 4.07 11.57 -5.15
CA ARG A 320 4.13 13.04 -5.17
C ARG A 320 5.51 13.59 -4.81
N ALA A 321 6.44 12.72 -4.39
CA ALA A 321 7.74 13.10 -3.87
C ALA A 321 7.61 14.15 -2.75
N SER A 322 6.69 13.90 -1.81
CA SER A 322 6.32 14.87 -0.77
C SER A 322 7.51 15.22 0.14
N LEU A 323 7.53 16.46 0.66
CA LEU A 323 8.43 16.85 1.75
C LEU A 323 7.98 16.26 3.10
N ASP A 324 6.68 16.01 3.27
CA ASP A 324 6.12 15.40 4.48
C ASP A 324 6.61 13.96 4.68
N GLN A 325 7.18 13.68 5.85
CA GLN A 325 7.76 12.39 6.22
C GLN A 325 6.69 11.29 6.26
N THR A 326 5.52 11.56 6.81
CA THR A 326 4.43 10.56 6.90
C THR A 326 4.00 10.12 5.52
N ARG A 327 3.83 11.09 4.60
CA ARG A 327 3.48 10.79 3.22
C ARG A 327 4.60 10.08 2.47
N ARG A 328 5.87 10.43 2.72
CA ARG A 328 7.03 9.75 2.11
C ARG A 328 7.07 8.27 2.50
N VAL A 329 6.90 7.96 3.78
CA VAL A 329 6.83 6.58 4.28
C VAL A 329 5.73 5.81 3.55
N PHE A 330 4.52 6.39 3.46
CA PHE A 330 3.42 5.77 2.71
C PHE A 330 3.76 5.55 1.22
N GLU A 331 4.39 6.52 0.56
CA GLU A 331 4.78 6.39 -0.86
C GLU A 331 5.81 5.28 -1.07
N ASN A 332 6.77 5.16 -0.15
CA ASN A 332 7.77 4.08 -0.13
C ASN A 332 7.14 2.71 0.15
N GLU A 333 6.23 2.62 1.13
CA GLU A 333 5.45 1.40 1.44
C GLU A 333 4.63 0.96 0.21
N LEU A 334 3.95 1.89 -0.45
CA LEU A 334 3.12 1.63 -1.63
C LEU A 334 3.97 1.19 -2.84
N ALA A 335 5.09 1.85 -3.11
CA ALA A 335 6.01 1.47 -4.19
C ALA A 335 6.56 0.06 -3.97
N THR A 336 6.99 -0.23 -2.73
CA THR A 336 7.53 -1.55 -2.35
C THR A 336 6.46 -2.63 -2.45
N PHE A 337 5.22 -2.35 -2.05
CA PHE A 337 4.12 -3.30 -2.17
C PHE A 337 3.77 -3.62 -3.63
N ALA A 338 3.72 -2.59 -4.49
CA ALA A 338 3.40 -2.76 -5.91
C ALA A 338 4.49 -3.49 -6.70
N ILE A 339 5.77 -3.18 -6.44
CA ILE A 339 6.92 -3.92 -6.98
C ILE A 339 6.92 -5.34 -6.42
N GLY A 340 6.73 -5.46 -5.10
CA GLY A 340 6.54 -6.68 -4.32
C GLY A 340 5.67 -7.73 -4.99
N LEU A 341 4.43 -7.34 -5.29
CA LEU A 341 3.42 -8.25 -5.79
C LEU A 341 3.49 -8.51 -7.30
N GLY A 342 3.98 -7.55 -8.07
CA GLY A 342 4.02 -7.64 -9.53
C GLY A 342 4.89 -8.80 -10.03
N ASN A 343 4.37 -9.57 -10.99
CA ASN A 343 5.23 -10.33 -11.89
C ASN A 343 6.03 -9.35 -12.77
N ILE A 344 5.29 -8.36 -13.30
CA ILE A 344 5.85 -7.20 -13.99
C ILE A 344 5.35 -5.93 -13.32
N THR A 345 6.24 -4.97 -13.13
CA THR A 345 5.92 -3.61 -12.71
C THR A 345 6.29 -2.62 -13.80
N ILE A 346 5.29 -1.90 -14.30
CA ILE A 346 5.45 -0.83 -15.27
C ILE A 346 5.79 0.46 -14.53
N LEU A 347 6.99 0.97 -14.72
CA LEU A 347 7.48 2.23 -14.16
C LEU A 347 7.24 3.35 -15.17
N ASN A 348 6.20 4.14 -14.92
CA ASN A 348 5.72 5.17 -15.82
C ASN A 348 6.37 6.53 -15.51
N ILE A 349 7.30 6.93 -16.38
CA ILE A 349 8.10 8.16 -16.31
C ILE A 349 7.48 9.20 -17.23
N LYS A 350 7.34 10.44 -16.77
CA LYS A 350 6.89 11.55 -17.61
C LYS A 350 8.10 12.33 -18.13
N GLY A 351 8.27 12.36 -19.44
CA GLY A 351 9.43 12.96 -20.10
C GLY A 351 10.72 12.19 -19.83
N GLU A 352 11.83 12.93 -19.81
CA GLU A 352 13.18 12.38 -19.69
C GLU A 352 13.73 12.39 -18.25
N ASN A 353 13.04 13.05 -17.30
CA ASN A 353 13.55 13.15 -15.93
C ASN A 353 13.31 11.86 -15.12
N THR A 354 14.38 11.20 -14.72
CA THR A 354 14.37 9.96 -13.93
C THR A 354 14.56 10.19 -12.42
N SER A 355 14.92 11.41 -11.98
CA SER A 355 15.38 11.67 -10.60
C SER A 355 14.36 11.30 -9.52
N GLU A 356 13.08 11.57 -9.77
CA GLU A 356 12.01 11.25 -8.81
C GLU A 356 11.77 9.74 -8.69
N ILE A 357 11.97 9.02 -9.80
CA ILE A 357 11.76 7.58 -9.87
C ILE A 357 12.92 6.82 -9.23
N GLU A 358 14.14 7.30 -9.44
CA GLU A 358 15.34 6.80 -8.79
C GLU A 358 15.19 6.79 -7.25
N ASN A 359 14.68 7.87 -6.64
CA ASN A 359 14.56 7.98 -5.18
C ASN A 359 13.67 6.88 -4.56
N PHE A 360 12.44 6.67 -5.06
CA PHE A 360 11.56 5.64 -4.48
C PHE A 360 11.97 4.23 -4.89
N LEU A 361 12.56 4.04 -6.07
CA LEU A 361 13.08 2.74 -6.49
C LEU A 361 14.19 2.28 -5.56
N GLN A 362 15.09 3.18 -5.18
CA GLN A 362 16.19 2.89 -4.27
C GLN A 362 15.70 2.34 -2.93
N ILE A 363 14.66 2.96 -2.35
CA ILE A 363 14.03 2.46 -1.13
C ILE A 363 13.30 1.15 -1.37
N ALA A 364 12.53 1.03 -2.46
CA ALA A 364 11.79 -0.18 -2.77
C ALA A 364 12.69 -1.39 -3.03
N VAL A 365 13.81 -1.20 -3.72
CA VAL A 365 14.83 -2.22 -3.98
C VAL A 365 15.48 -2.67 -2.67
N HIS A 366 15.88 -1.73 -1.82
CA HIS A 366 16.46 -2.05 -0.52
C HIS A 366 15.47 -2.85 0.33
N ALA A 367 14.22 -2.40 0.44
CA ALA A 367 13.19 -3.12 1.17
C ALA A 367 12.92 -4.52 0.57
N CYS A 368 12.83 -4.63 -0.76
CA CYS A 368 12.70 -5.91 -1.45
C CYS A 368 13.88 -6.86 -1.19
N LEU A 369 15.11 -6.34 -1.13
CA LEU A 369 16.29 -7.12 -0.78
C LEU A 369 16.18 -7.68 0.64
N ARG A 370 15.81 -6.84 1.62
CA ARG A 370 15.61 -7.28 3.02
C ARG A 370 14.50 -8.31 3.17
N LEU A 371 13.36 -8.07 2.52
CA LEU A 371 12.23 -9.02 2.54
C LEU A 371 12.63 -10.39 1.99
N LYS A 372 13.45 -10.46 0.93
CA LYS A 372 14.03 -11.72 0.43
C LYS A 372 14.96 -12.40 1.43
N MET A 373 15.74 -11.61 2.17
CA MET A 373 16.69 -12.14 3.16
C MET A 373 15.98 -12.71 4.39
N VAL A 374 14.97 -11.99 4.90
CA VAL A 374 14.19 -12.38 6.09
C VAL A 374 13.26 -13.56 5.77
N ASN A 375 12.63 -13.56 4.58
CA ASN A 375 11.71 -14.62 4.17
C ASN A 375 12.27 -15.38 2.96
N LYS A 376 13.09 -16.40 3.22
CA LYS A 376 13.70 -17.26 2.17
C LYS A 376 12.67 -18.00 1.31
N ASN A 377 11.45 -18.18 1.79
CA ASN A 377 10.36 -18.83 1.05
C ASN A 377 9.65 -17.84 0.10
N LEU A 378 9.91 -16.54 0.24
CA LEU A 378 9.35 -15.51 -0.63
C LEU A 378 10.01 -15.57 -2.01
N LYS A 379 9.42 -16.36 -2.90
CA LYS A 379 9.82 -16.42 -4.31
C LYS A 379 9.50 -15.07 -4.95
N MET A 380 10.55 -14.29 -5.23
CA MET A 380 10.46 -12.98 -5.84
C MET A 380 11.14 -13.00 -7.19
N GLN A 381 10.33 -13.18 -8.23
CA GLN A 381 10.72 -13.06 -9.63
C GLN A 381 10.00 -11.85 -10.24
N GLN A 382 10.39 -10.68 -9.77
CA GLN A 382 9.84 -9.41 -10.25
C GLN A 382 10.65 -8.95 -11.45
N ARG A 383 9.97 -8.37 -12.43
CA ARG A 383 10.61 -7.68 -13.54
C ARG A 383 10.06 -6.26 -13.66
N CYS A 384 10.91 -5.30 -13.96
CA CYS A 384 10.48 -3.91 -14.20
C CYS A 384 10.57 -3.56 -15.68
N VAL A 385 9.58 -2.80 -16.16
CA VAL A 385 9.54 -2.23 -17.51
C VAL A 385 9.41 -0.72 -17.37
N PHE A 386 10.36 0.03 -17.92
CA PHE A 386 10.40 1.49 -17.85
C PHE A 386 9.70 2.07 -19.08
N VAL A 387 8.69 2.91 -18.84
CA VAL A 387 7.90 3.56 -19.89
C VAL A 387 8.06 5.06 -19.76
N HIS A 388 8.82 5.66 -20.67
CA HIS A 388 8.98 7.11 -20.77
C HIS A 388 7.90 7.69 -21.69
N GLN A 389 6.94 8.42 -21.12
CA GLN A 389 5.90 9.11 -21.86
C GLN A 389 6.36 10.50 -22.33
N ASN A 390 5.75 11.00 -23.42
CA ASN A 390 6.00 12.34 -23.97
C ASN A 390 7.45 12.56 -24.43
N VAL A 391 8.03 11.58 -25.11
CA VAL A 391 9.36 11.69 -25.73
C VAL A 391 9.19 11.90 -27.23
N ASP A 392 9.51 13.11 -27.68
CA ASP A 392 9.35 13.55 -29.08
C ASP A 392 10.57 13.16 -29.91
N ALA A 393 10.79 11.86 -30.13
CA ALA A 393 11.80 11.35 -31.06
C ALA A 393 11.41 9.97 -31.61
N HIS A 394 11.34 9.84 -32.93
CA HIS A 394 11.06 8.56 -33.59
C HIS A 394 12.20 7.55 -33.43
N ASP A 395 13.42 8.05 -33.16
CA ASP A 395 14.69 7.37 -32.94
C ASP A 395 15.14 7.41 -31.46
N ALA A 396 14.22 7.68 -30.52
CA ALA A 396 14.51 7.78 -29.08
C ALA A 396 15.28 6.56 -28.54
N ASP A 397 14.96 5.36 -29.02
CA ASP A 397 15.63 4.11 -28.62
C ASP A 397 17.15 4.12 -28.93
N VAL A 398 17.59 4.86 -29.95
CA VAL A 398 19.02 5.00 -30.34
C VAL A 398 19.63 6.22 -29.67
N ARG A 399 18.93 7.36 -29.70
CA ARG A 399 19.43 8.64 -29.19
C ARG A 399 19.60 8.65 -27.66
N LEU A 400 18.70 7.98 -26.94
CA LEU A 400 18.69 7.96 -25.47
C LEU A 400 19.41 6.72 -24.91
N LYS A 401 20.20 6.01 -25.73
CA LYS A 401 20.97 4.85 -25.30
C LYS A 401 21.94 5.22 -24.16
N ASP A 402 22.64 6.33 -24.29
CA ASP A 402 23.58 6.79 -23.26
C ASP A 402 22.85 7.13 -21.94
N ASP A 403 21.66 7.72 -22.02
CA ASP A 403 20.89 8.07 -20.82
C ASP A 403 20.28 6.85 -20.15
N ARG A 404 19.87 5.84 -20.94
CA ARG A 404 19.49 4.53 -20.44
C ARG A 404 20.66 3.84 -19.73
N ASP A 405 21.85 3.85 -20.33
CA ASP A 405 23.02 3.19 -19.76
C ASP A 405 23.47 3.93 -18.47
N LYS A 406 23.38 5.26 -18.42
CA LYS A 406 23.55 6.05 -17.18
C LYS A 406 22.53 5.70 -16.09
N LEU A 407 21.25 5.57 -16.45
CA LEU A 407 20.19 5.17 -15.52
C LEU A 407 20.51 3.79 -14.92
N MET A 408 20.87 2.82 -15.76
CA MET A 408 21.23 1.47 -15.28
C MET A 408 22.45 1.50 -14.36
N HIS A 409 23.49 2.25 -14.70
CA HIS A 409 24.66 2.41 -13.82
C HIS A 409 24.30 2.98 -12.46
N ARG A 410 23.43 4.01 -12.40
CA ARG A 410 22.96 4.57 -11.13
C ARG A 410 22.16 3.56 -10.31
N LEU A 411 21.28 2.79 -10.96
CA LEU A 411 20.50 1.74 -10.28
C LEU A 411 21.41 0.63 -9.73
N ASP A 412 22.44 0.23 -10.47
CA ASP A 412 23.43 -0.76 -10.01
C ASP A 412 24.22 -0.24 -8.81
N GLU A 413 24.66 1.02 -8.83
CA GLU A 413 25.30 1.66 -7.68
C GLU A 413 24.38 1.67 -6.46
N MET A 414 23.11 2.05 -6.63
CA MET A 414 22.11 2.06 -5.55
C MET A 414 21.94 0.68 -4.92
N VAL A 415 21.87 -0.36 -5.75
CA VAL A 415 21.72 -1.76 -5.30
C VAL A 415 22.97 -2.21 -4.54
N LYS A 416 24.16 -1.89 -5.06
CA LYS A 416 25.42 -2.19 -4.38
C LYS A 416 25.48 -1.56 -2.99
N TYR A 417 25.05 -0.30 -2.85
CA TYR A 417 24.96 0.35 -1.54
C TYR A 417 23.95 -0.33 -0.60
N ALA A 418 22.77 -0.67 -1.10
CA ALA A 418 21.76 -1.39 -0.32
C ALA A 418 22.27 -2.76 0.14
N ALA A 419 22.94 -3.51 -0.75
CA ALA A 419 23.50 -4.82 -0.46
C ALA A 419 24.63 -4.76 0.57
N LEU A 420 25.58 -3.83 0.41
CA LEU A 420 26.65 -3.60 1.39
C LEU A 420 26.09 -3.24 2.76
N SER A 421 24.98 -2.49 2.81
CA SER A 421 24.32 -2.18 4.06
C SER A 421 23.74 -3.45 4.73
N GLU A 422 23.30 -4.44 3.98
CA GLU A 422 22.81 -5.71 4.55
C GLU A 422 23.91 -6.78 4.64
N ASP A 423 25.19 -6.39 4.65
CA ASP A 423 26.36 -7.27 4.72
C ASP A 423 26.42 -8.31 3.57
N ARG A 424 25.94 -7.92 2.38
CA ARG A 424 25.95 -8.73 1.16
C ARG A 424 26.89 -8.13 0.12
N SER A 425 27.99 -8.83 -0.14
CA SER A 425 28.98 -8.45 -1.17
C SER A 425 28.75 -9.14 -2.52
N ASP A 426 27.88 -10.14 -2.57
CA ASP A 426 27.56 -10.93 -3.76
C ASP A 426 26.53 -10.25 -4.69
N ILE A 427 25.89 -9.16 -4.23
CA ILE A 427 24.88 -8.41 -4.96
C ILE A 427 25.43 -7.05 -5.37
N PHE A 428 25.51 -6.79 -6.67
CA PHE A 428 26.13 -5.61 -7.27
C PHE A 428 25.36 -5.01 -8.45
N SER A 429 24.28 -5.64 -8.90
CA SER A 429 23.46 -5.12 -10.01
C SER A 429 21.96 -5.19 -9.70
N PHE A 430 21.23 -4.18 -10.19
CA PHE A 430 19.77 -4.11 -10.12
C PHE A 430 19.10 -5.37 -10.67
N ASN A 431 19.59 -5.92 -11.77
CA ASN A 431 19.04 -7.12 -12.41
C ASN A 431 19.09 -8.37 -11.50
N GLN A 432 19.99 -8.41 -10.51
CA GLN A 432 20.06 -9.50 -9.53
C GLN A 432 18.93 -9.42 -8.49
N VAL A 433 18.41 -8.21 -8.22
CA VAL A 433 17.32 -8.01 -7.25
C VAL A 433 15.97 -7.95 -7.97
N ILE A 434 15.85 -7.16 -9.03
CA ILE A 434 14.64 -7.01 -9.85
C ILE A 434 15.05 -7.18 -11.31
N GLY A 435 14.46 -8.16 -11.98
CA GLY A 435 14.78 -8.47 -13.36
C GLY A 435 14.57 -7.28 -14.28
N ILE A 436 15.53 -7.04 -15.17
CA ILE A 436 15.41 -6.06 -16.26
C ILE A 436 16.36 -6.44 -17.39
N LYS A 437 15.88 -6.29 -18.63
CA LYS A 437 16.71 -6.28 -19.84
C LYS A 437 16.62 -4.89 -20.47
N PRO A 438 17.63 -4.02 -20.27
CA PRO A 438 17.55 -2.61 -20.66
C PRO A 438 17.17 -2.40 -22.13
N GLU A 439 17.59 -3.28 -23.03
CA GLU A 439 17.33 -3.16 -24.47
C GLU A 439 15.86 -3.39 -24.85
N SER A 440 15.13 -4.23 -24.10
CA SER A 440 13.74 -4.57 -24.40
C SER A 440 12.73 -3.95 -23.46
N ASP A 441 13.16 -3.64 -22.23
CA ASP A 441 12.27 -3.25 -21.14
C ASP A 441 12.23 -1.73 -20.92
N VAL A 442 13.12 -0.96 -21.55
CA VAL A 442 13.05 0.50 -21.55
C VAL A 442 12.41 0.95 -22.86
N ARG A 443 11.26 1.62 -22.78
CA ARG A 443 10.44 2.02 -23.93
C ARG A 443 10.09 3.49 -23.89
N TYR A 444 10.23 4.15 -25.03
CA TYR A 444 9.88 5.55 -25.21
C TYR A 444 8.58 5.69 -26.00
N PHE A 445 7.66 6.50 -25.46
CA PHE A 445 6.32 6.73 -25.99
C PHE A 445 6.18 8.18 -26.44
N PRO A 446 5.59 8.41 -27.63
CA PRO A 446 5.27 9.75 -28.08
C PRO A 446 4.15 10.36 -27.23
N ASN A 447 3.88 11.65 -27.43
CA ASN A 447 2.75 12.33 -26.82
C ASN A 447 1.42 11.60 -27.10
N LEU A 448 0.55 11.53 -26.08
CA LEU A 448 -0.75 10.85 -26.16
C LEU A 448 -1.69 11.51 -27.18
N TRP A 449 -1.66 12.85 -27.24
CA TRP A 449 -2.58 13.65 -28.04
C TRP A 449 -1.93 14.13 -29.33
N GLN A 450 -2.68 14.04 -30.42
CA GLN A 450 -2.38 14.73 -31.67
C GLN A 450 -3.15 16.06 -31.69
N GLY A 451 -2.49 17.15 -31.28
CA GLY A 451 -3.08 18.48 -31.12
C GLY A 451 -3.46 18.83 -29.68
N GLU A 452 -4.22 19.92 -29.48
CA GLU A 452 -4.63 20.39 -28.15
C GLU A 452 -5.98 19.81 -27.70
N PRO A 453 -6.09 19.24 -26.48
CA PRO A 453 -7.36 18.86 -25.89
C PRO A 453 -8.32 20.07 -25.77
N PRO A 454 -9.65 19.89 -25.86
CA PRO A 454 -10.41 18.64 -25.78
C PRO A 454 -10.70 17.96 -27.13
N MET A 455 -10.35 18.58 -28.26
CA MET A 455 -10.68 18.07 -29.61
C MET A 455 -9.56 17.21 -30.23
N ALA A 456 -8.42 17.08 -29.55
CA ALA A 456 -7.30 16.24 -29.98
C ALA A 456 -7.67 14.75 -30.03
N THR A 457 -7.21 14.06 -31.07
CA THR A 457 -7.32 12.60 -31.18
C THR A 457 -6.15 11.91 -30.47
N VAL A 458 -6.32 10.65 -30.10
CA VAL A 458 -5.19 9.85 -29.59
C VAL A 458 -4.20 9.61 -30.74
N ALA A 459 -2.92 9.90 -30.51
CA ALA A 459 -1.88 9.75 -31.51
C ALA A 459 -1.71 8.26 -31.92
N LEU A 460 -1.69 7.98 -33.22
CA LEU A 460 -1.53 6.62 -33.75
C LEU A 460 -0.22 5.98 -33.29
N GLY A 461 0.85 6.77 -33.21
CA GLY A 461 2.14 6.31 -32.69
C GLY A 461 2.09 5.84 -31.23
N TYR A 462 1.29 6.49 -30.38
CA TYR A 462 1.10 6.08 -29.00
C TYR A 462 0.38 4.72 -28.94
N SER A 463 -0.75 4.58 -29.63
CA SER A 463 -1.53 3.34 -29.67
C SER A 463 -0.71 2.15 -30.18
N ASN A 464 0.12 2.35 -31.21
CA ASN A 464 1.02 1.32 -31.74
C ASN A 464 2.07 0.89 -30.69
N LYS A 465 2.70 1.86 -30.00
CA LYS A 465 3.67 1.56 -28.93
C LYS A 465 3.00 0.85 -27.74
N VAL A 466 1.77 1.20 -27.38
CA VAL A 466 0.99 0.49 -26.34
C VAL A 466 0.73 -0.97 -26.76
N ALA A 467 0.35 -1.21 -28.01
CA ALA A 467 0.11 -2.56 -28.52
C ALA A 467 1.40 -3.40 -28.50
N LEU A 468 2.53 -2.83 -28.91
CA LEU A 468 3.84 -3.48 -28.86
C LEU A 468 4.26 -3.79 -27.40
N LEU A 469 4.05 -2.85 -26.48
CA LEU A 469 4.32 -3.07 -25.06
C LEU A 469 3.46 -4.19 -24.48
N LYS A 470 2.16 -4.24 -24.82
CA LYS A 470 1.27 -5.33 -24.44
C LYS A 470 1.77 -6.68 -24.93
N HIS A 471 2.15 -6.74 -26.21
CA HIS A 471 2.71 -7.95 -26.81
C HIS A 471 4.00 -8.38 -26.10
N HIS A 472 4.88 -7.43 -25.83
CA HIS A 472 6.14 -7.68 -25.12
C HIS A 472 5.92 -8.26 -23.71
N ILE A 473 5.01 -7.66 -22.95
CA ILE A 473 4.67 -8.12 -21.59
C ILE A 473 4.07 -9.53 -21.60
N LEU A 474 3.05 -9.76 -22.44
CA LEU A 474 2.29 -11.01 -22.41
C LEU A 474 3.00 -12.16 -23.15
N HIS A 475 3.62 -11.89 -24.29
CA HIS A 475 4.22 -12.94 -25.11
C HIS A 475 5.72 -13.06 -24.92
N ASP A 476 6.47 -11.96 -24.95
CA ASP A 476 7.92 -12.06 -24.88
C ASP A 476 8.39 -12.37 -23.45
N ILE A 477 7.83 -11.71 -22.43
CA ILE A 477 8.23 -11.92 -21.04
C ILE A 477 7.47 -13.09 -20.43
N ALA A 478 6.12 -13.04 -20.46
CA ALA A 478 5.34 -13.99 -19.68
C ALA A 478 5.39 -15.42 -20.23
N LYS A 479 5.54 -15.64 -21.56
CA LYS A 479 5.71 -17.01 -22.11
C LYS A 479 7.11 -17.57 -21.91
N SER A 480 8.14 -16.73 -21.98
CA SER A 480 9.52 -17.22 -21.99
C SER A 480 10.07 -17.47 -20.58
N HIS A 481 9.72 -16.63 -19.61
CA HIS A 481 10.28 -16.65 -18.25
C HIS A 481 9.23 -16.35 -17.16
N GLY A 482 7.95 -16.26 -17.50
CA GLY A 482 6.90 -15.83 -16.57
C GLY A 482 6.39 -16.96 -15.68
N THR A 483 6.80 -17.00 -14.41
CA THR A 483 6.12 -17.81 -13.41
C THR A 483 4.80 -17.15 -13.03
N SER A 484 3.67 -17.70 -13.47
CA SER A 484 2.37 -17.36 -12.89
C SER A 484 2.25 -17.92 -11.48
N TYR A 485 1.39 -17.32 -10.68
CA TYR A 485 1.10 -17.78 -9.31
C TYR A 485 -0.31 -18.33 -9.26
N SER A 486 -0.53 -19.41 -8.50
CA SER A 486 -1.90 -19.81 -8.17
C SER A 486 -2.60 -18.71 -7.38
N LEU A 487 -3.93 -18.71 -7.33
CA LEU A 487 -4.67 -17.80 -6.45
C LEU A 487 -4.26 -18.00 -5.00
N THR A 488 -4.03 -19.25 -4.57
CA THR A 488 -3.51 -19.57 -3.24
C THR A 488 -2.18 -18.88 -2.96
N ASP A 489 -1.21 -19.01 -3.87
CA ASP A 489 0.11 -18.38 -3.73
C ASP A 489 0.00 -16.86 -3.73
N THR A 490 -0.89 -16.31 -4.56
CA THR A 490 -1.14 -14.86 -4.62
C THR A 490 -1.67 -14.33 -3.28
N ILE A 491 -2.60 -15.04 -2.65
CA ILE A 491 -3.15 -14.68 -1.32
C ILE A 491 -2.05 -14.72 -0.24
N ILE A 492 -1.20 -15.76 -0.27
CA ILE A 492 -0.07 -15.88 0.67
C ILE A 492 0.91 -14.72 0.46
N ARG A 493 1.29 -14.44 -0.80
CA ARG A 493 2.20 -13.33 -1.13
C ARG A 493 1.65 -11.98 -0.67
N ILE A 494 0.38 -11.67 -0.90
CA ILE A 494 -0.26 -10.44 -0.39
C ILE A 494 -0.11 -10.34 1.13
N GLY A 495 -0.31 -11.46 1.84
CA GLY A 495 -0.11 -11.54 3.29
C GLY A 495 1.33 -11.31 3.73
N ASP A 496 2.29 -11.95 3.06
CA ASP A 496 3.71 -11.88 3.40
C ASP A 496 4.29 -10.49 3.12
N PHE A 497 4.01 -9.91 1.96
CA PHE A 497 4.43 -8.54 1.64
C PHE A 497 3.80 -7.53 2.59
N SER A 498 2.51 -7.64 2.86
CA SER A 498 1.85 -6.72 3.80
C SER A 498 2.47 -6.80 5.20
N ARG A 499 2.71 -8.00 5.73
CA ARG A 499 3.32 -8.14 7.06
C ARG A 499 4.78 -7.70 7.09
N GLY A 500 5.55 -8.03 6.05
CA GLY A 500 6.94 -7.60 5.93
C GLY A 500 7.06 -6.08 5.89
N ILE A 501 6.22 -5.40 5.10
CA ILE A 501 6.21 -3.94 5.03
C ILE A 501 5.77 -3.30 6.36
N LEU A 502 4.86 -3.94 7.11
CA LEU A 502 4.45 -3.44 8.43
C LEU A 502 5.57 -3.57 9.48
N ALA A 503 6.34 -4.67 9.43
CA ALA A 503 7.45 -4.93 10.34
C ALA A 503 8.68 -4.04 10.05
N GLU A 504 8.88 -3.64 8.80
CA GLU A 504 9.96 -2.74 8.41
C GLU A 504 9.56 -1.27 8.66
N ASP A 505 10.19 -0.60 9.62
CA ASP A 505 10.03 0.85 9.85
C ASP A 505 11.22 1.64 9.30
N PHE A 506 12.41 1.04 9.44
CA PHE A 506 13.68 1.71 9.20
C PHE A 506 13.82 2.20 7.76
N VAL A 507 13.82 1.28 6.79
CA VAL A 507 14.13 1.59 5.38
C VAL A 507 13.16 2.59 4.77
N PHE A 508 11.87 2.53 5.13
CA PHE A 508 10.85 3.40 4.54
C PHE A 508 10.86 4.85 5.05
N SER A 509 11.52 5.11 6.18
CA SER A 509 11.67 6.46 6.74
C SER A 509 12.62 7.34 5.92
N PHE A 510 13.48 6.73 5.10
CA PHE A 510 14.51 7.40 4.33
C PHE A 510 14.05 7.83 2.94
N ARG A 511 14.73 8.84 2.39
CA ARG A 511 14.54 9.40 1.04
C ARG A 511 15.29 8.59 -0.01
N ASN A 512 16.48 8.11 0.33
CA ASN A 512 17.36 7.38 -0.57
C ASN A 512 18.41 6.59 0.23
N SER A 513 19.20 5.75 -0.45
CA SER A 513 20.23 4.94 0.21
C SER A 513 21.44 5.76 0.66
N LEU A 514 21.63 6.99 0.16
CA LEU A 514 22.64 7.89 0.70
C LEU A 514 22.28 8.29 2.14
N GLU A 515 21.02 8.62 2.39
CA GLU A 515 20.53 8.92 3.73
C GLU A 515 20.65 7.70 4.66
N ILE A 516 20.35 6.50 4.17
CA ILE A 516 20.55 5.25 4.93
C ILE A 516 22.02 5.05 5.30
N LYS A 517 22.94 5.27 4.35
CA LYS A 517 24.38 5.16 4.59
C LYS A 517 24.84 6.14 5.67
N VAL A 518 24.48 7.42 5.49
CA VAL A 518 24.82 8.50 6.43
C VAL A 518 24.28 8.21 7.82
N TYR A 519 23.03 7.75 7.90
CA TYR A 519 22.42 7.35 9.15
C TYR A 519 23.18 6.18 9.79
N ARG A 520 23.54 5.13 9.04
CA ARG A 520 24.28 3.97 9.57
C ARG A 520 25.67 4.35 10.06
N GLU A 521 26.38 5.23 9.35
CA GLU A 521 27.68 5.74 9.81
C GLU A 521 27.54 6.49 11.14
N MET A 522 26.50 7.32 11.28
CA MET A 522 26.16 7.99 12.53
C MET A 522 25.76 6.97 13.62
N GLU A 523 25.02 5.92 13.25
CA GLU A 523 24.57 4.86 14.15
C GLU A 523 25.73 4.05 14.72
N LEU A 524 26.70 3.68 13.89
CA LEU A 524 27.89 2.96 14.33
C LEU A 524 28.73 3.79 15.29
N PHE A 525 28.85 5.10 15.02
CA PHE A 525 29.51 6.02 15.93
C PHE A 525 28.75 6.12 17.26
N TYR A 526 27.44 6.28 17.19
CA TYR A 526 26.55 6.30 18.36
C TYR A 526 26.67 5.02 19.19
N GLN A 527 26.57 3.83 18.57
CA GLN A 527 26.66 2.53 19.25
C GLN A 527 28.02 2.33 19.92
N LYS A 528 29.11 2.74 19.25
CA LYS A 528 30.45 2.68 19.84
C LYS A 528 30.52 3.58 21.08
N MET A 529 29.95 4.78 21.01
CA MET A 529 29.92 5.73 22.11
C MET A 529 29.06 5.25 23.27
N THR A 530 27.85 4.74 23.01
CA THR A 530 26.98 4.18 24.07
C THR A 530 27.64 2.97 24.74
N TRP A 531 28.26 2.08 23.97
CA TRP A 531 28.99 0.94 24.52
C TRP A 531 30.15 1.38 25.43
N MET A 532 30.91 2.41 25.03
CA MET A 532 31.97 2.97 25.88
C MET A 532 31.39 3.56 27.18
N LEU A 533 30.28 4.29 27.11
CA LEU A 533 29.62 4.87 28.28
C LEU A 533 29.07 3.81 29.24
N GLU A 534 28.50 2.72 28.71
CA GLU A 534 28.04 1.58 29.51
C GLU A 534 29.22 0.87 30.19
N CYS A 535 30.32 0.62 29.46
CA CYS A 535 31.52 0.03 30.03
C CYS A 535 32.12 0.89 31.15
N GLU A 536 32.22 2.21 30.93
CA GLU A 536 32.69 3.14 31.96
C GLU A 536 31.76 3.11 33.19
N ALA A 537 30.44 3.13 32.99
CA ALA A 537 29.49 3.07 34.09
C ALA A 537 29.62 1.78 34.92
N ASP A 538 29.73 0.62 34.25
CA ASP A 538 29.91 -0.67 34.92
C ASP A 538 31.27 -0.74 35.66
N GLU A 539 32.34 -0.18 35.10
CA GLU A 539 33.65 -0.08 35.77
C GLU A 539 33.59 0.80 37.02
N PHE A 540 32.89 1.94 36.96
CA PHE A 540 32.66 2.81 38.11
C PHE A 540 31.85 2.10 39.19
N ILE A 541 30.76 1.44 38.83
CA ILE A 541 29.93 0.67 39.77
C ILE A 541 30.77 -0.43 40.43
N SER A 542 31.55 -1.18 39.64
CA SER A 542 32.45 -2.23 40.15
C SER A 542 33.51 -1.68 41.11
N THR A 543 34.07 -0.50 40.82
CA THR A 543 35.04 0.17 41.68
C THR A 543 34.40 0.57 43.02
N ILE A 544 33.19 1.13 43.00
CA ILE A 544 32.43 1.49 44.20
C ILE A 544 32.11 0.24 45.03
N VAL A 545 31.64 -0.85 44.39
CA VAL A 545 31.37 -2.14 45.03
C VAL A 545 32.64 -2.69 45.70
N THR A 546 33.76 -2.69 45.00
CA THR A 546 35.05 -3.24 45.49
C THR A 546 35.59 -2.43 46.66
N ARG A 547 35.57 -1.09 46.57
CA ARG A 547 35.93 -0.20 47.68
C ARG A 547 35.05 -0.48 48.91
N ARG A 548 33.78 -0.80 48.70
CA ARG A 548 32.82 -1.08 49.79
C ARG A 548 33.03 -2.43 50.46
N ILE A 549 33.36 -3.50 49.71
CA ILE A 549 33.73 -4.80 50.29
C ILE A 549 34.95 -4.68 51.21
N ALA A 550 35.87 -3.76 50.90
CA ALA A 550 37.06 -3.50 51.72
C ALA A 550 36.80 -2.68 53.00
N CYS A 551 35.62 -2.05 53.15
CA CYS A 551 35.28 -1.25 54.33
C CYS A 551 34.77 -2.13 55.48
N THR A 552 35.61 -2.32 56.51
CA THR A 552 35.35 -3.18 57.68
C THR A 552 34.85 -2.42 58.93
N LYS A 553 34.56 -1.11 58.84
CA LYS A 553 34.15 -0.28 59.99
C LYS A 553 32.68 0.16 59.89
N ARG A 554 31.97 0.17 61.04
CA ARG A 554 30.61 0.71 61.25
C ARG A 554 30.57 2.25 61.08
N GLU A 555 30.94 2.78 59.93
CA GLU A 555 30.59 4.16 59.60
C GLU A 555 29.12 4.24 59.16
N ASN A 556 28.50 5.40 59.36
CA ASN A 556 27.07 5.63 59.14
C ASN A 556 26.71 5.30 57.67
N ILE A 557 26.17 4.11 57.44
CA ILE A 557 26.04 3.47 56.13
C ILE A 557 25.30 4.38 55.14
N ASP A 558 24.32 5.14 55.65
CA ASP A 558 23.54 6.10 54.87
C ASP A 558 24.43 7.19 54.24
N SER A 559 25.31 7.80 55.03
CA SER A 559 26.18 8.89 54.58
C SER A 559 27.21 8.47 53.53
N VAL A 560 27.66 7.20 53.58
CA VAL A 560 28.60 6.65 52.61
C VAL A 560 27.89 6.27 51.31
N CYS A 561 26.67 5.74 51.39
CA CYS A 561 25.84 5.50 50.21
C CYS A 561 25.56 6.82 49.48
N GLU A 562 25.09 7.84 50.20
CA GLU A 562 24.80 9.15 49.62
C GLU A 562 25.99 9.75 48.87
N LYS A 563 27.19 9.72 49.48
CA LYS A 563 28.43 10.18 48.84
C LYS A 563 28.77 9.42 47.56
N ASN A 564 28.66 8.09 47.57
CA ASN A 564 28.96 7.27 46.40
C ASN A 564 27.94 7.47 45.28
N THR A 565 26.66 7.66 45.62
CA THR A 565 25.62 7.96 44.64
C THR A 565 25.85 9.34 44.00
N GLU A 566 26.33 10.31 44.78
CA GLU A 566 26.68 11.64 44.29
C GLU A 566 27.95 11.62 43.42
N GLU A 567 28.98 10.87 43.81
CA GLU A 567 30.19 10.62 42.99
C GLU A 567 29.84 9.96 41.65
N LEU A 568 29.00 8.92 41.67
CA LEU A 568 28.50 8.25 40.46
C LEU A 568 27.76 9.24 39.54
N ARG A 569 26.84 10.05 40.10
CA ARG A 569 26.07 11.04 39.34
C ARG A 569 26.96 12.10 38.70
N ASN A 570 27.95 12.61 39.42
CA ASN A 570 28.84 13.65 38.92
C ASN A 570 29.74 13.13 37.80
N ASN A 571 30.38 11.98 38.00
CA ASN A 571 31.25 11.38 36.99
C ASN A 571 30.49 11.01 35.71
N LEU A 572 29.34 10.34 35.84
CA LEU A 572 28.51 10.04 34.67
C LEU A 572 27.99 11.33 34.02
N THR A 573 27.68 12.38 34.78
CA THR A 573 27.24 13.64 34.18
C THR A 573 28.33 14.29 33.32
N GLU A 574 29.56 14.30 33.80
CA GLU A 574 30.71 14.83 33.04
C GLU A 574 30.95 14.03 31.76
N LYS A 575 31.03 12.70 31.88
CA LYS A 575 31.28 11.80 30.73
C LYS A 575 30.19 11.86 29.67
N PHE A 576 28.92 11.88 30.08
CA PHE A 576 27.82 12.04 29.14
C PHE A 576 27.80 13.44 28.48
N SER A 577 28.22 14.49 29.19
CA SER A 577 28.36 15.83 28.60
C SER A 577 29.44 15.85 27.51
N MET A 578 30.59 15.23 27.76
CA MET A 578 31.66 15.08 26.76
C MET A 578 31.18 14.27 25.55
N ALA A 579 30.48 13.17 25.78
CA ALA A 579 29.92 12.35 24.71
C ALA A 579 28.87 13.11 23.86
N GLU A 580 28.01 13.92 24.49
CA GLU A 580 27.08 14.79 23.75
C GLU A 580 27.82 15.81 22.85
N GLU A 581 28.92 16.39 23.34
CA GLU A 581 29.76 17.32 22.57
C GLU A 581 30.48 16.59 21.43
N ASP A 582 31.14 15.47 21.70
CA ASP A 582 31.83 14.65 20.70
C ASP A 582 30.89 14.20 19.57
N PHE A 583 29.65 13.83 19.91
CA PHE A 583 28.63 13.46 18.94
C PHE A 583 28.21 14.64 18.06
N LYS A 584 27.96 15.82 18.66
CA LYS A 584 27.64 17.04 17.90
C LYS A 584 28.81 17.44 16.99
N ASP A 585 30.03 17.32 17.48
CA ASP A 585 31.25 17.61 16.74
C ASP A 585 31.45 16.68 15.55
N TYR A 586 31.21 15.38 15.75
CA TYR A 586 31.23 14.40 14.67
C TYR A 586 30.25 14.77 13.54
N VAL A 587 29.00 15.10 13.90
CA VAL A 587 27.97 15.54 12.95
C VAL A 587 28.39 16.83 12.23
N ASN A 588 28.94 17.79 12.96
CA ASN A 588 29.35 19.10 12.42
C ASN A 588 30.49 19.00 11.41
N ARG A 589 31.43 18.07 11.62
CA ARG A 589 32.58 17.85 10.71
C ARG A 589 32.22 17.01 9.49
N HIS A 590 31.04 16.39 9.46
CA HIS A 590 30.66 15.49 8.38
C HIS A 590 30.27 16.25 7.10
N ARG A 591 30.70 15.75 5.94
CA ARG A 591 30.43 16.38 4.62
C ARG A 591 28.94 16.47 4.29
N LEU A 592 28.12 15.60 4.88
CA LEU A 592 26.67 15.51 4.68
C LEU A 592 25.88 15.89 5.94
N LYS A 593 26.37 16.89 6.68
CA LYS A 593 25.77 17.41 7.93
C LYS A 593 24.25 17.64 7.83
N ASN A 594 23.78 18.29 6.77
CA ASN A 594 22.36 18.62 6.57
C ASN A 594 21.42 17.39 6.60
N ILE A 595 21.96 16.20 6.31
CA ILE A 595 21.23 14.94 6.38
C ILE A 595 21.24 14.39 7.81
N MET A 596 22.40 14.40 8.48
CA MET A 596 22.56 13.90 9.85
C MET A 596 21.82 14.73 10.90
N GLU A 597 21.72 16.05 10.70
CA GLU A 597 21.06 16.97 11.65
C GLU A 597 19.62 16.54 11.98
N GLN A 598 18.89 15.99 11.00
CA GLN A 598 17.51 15.53 11.16
C GLN A 598 17.36 14.41 12.20
N TYR A 599 18.42 13.66 12.46
CA TYR A 599 18.43 12.55 13.40
C TYR A 599 19.21 12.86 14.70
N THR A 600 19.93 13.99 14.72
CA THR A 600 20.85 14.35 15.80
C THR A 600 20.11 14.60 17.10
N GLU A 601 18.97 15.30 17.06
CA GLU A 601 18.16 15.59 18.25
C GLU A 601 17.64 14.32 18.92
N ILE A 602 17.15 13.35 18.12
CA ILE A 602 16.65 12.07 18.63
C ILE A 602 17.77 11.29 19.32
N ARG A 603 18.95 11.18 18.68
CA ARG A 603 20.09 10.47 19.28
C ARG A 603 20.60 11.15 20.55
N ILE A 604 20.60 12.49 20.61
CA ILE A 604 20.94 13.22 21.85
C ILE A 604 19.94 12.92 22.96
N LEU A 605 18.64 12.86 22.65
CA LEU A 605 17.62 12.49 23.65
C LEU A 605 17.84 11.07 24.19
N GLU A 606 18.20 10.12 23.33
CA GLU A 606 18.50 8.75 23.76
C GLU A 606 19.77 8.66 24.61
N ILE A 607 20.81 9.45 24.32
CA ILE A 607 22.02 9.56 25.19
C ILE A 607 21.60 10.03 26.59
N LYS A 608 20.71 11.03 26.66
CA LYS A 608 20.20 11.56 27.93
C LYS A 608 19.36 10.54 28.68
N GLU A 609 18.56 9.74 27.98
CA GLU A 609 17.79 8.68 28.62
C GLU A 609 18.69 7.53 29.10
N LEU A 610 19.70 7.14 28.31
CA LEU A 610 20.70 6.16 28.74
C LEU A 610 21.42 6.61 30.02
N LYS A 611 21.81 7.90 30.10
CA LYS A 611 22.38 8.49 31.33
C LYS A 611 21.46 8.26 32.52
N ARG A 612 20.18 8.58 32.37
CA ARG A 612 19.17 8.43 33.43
C ARG A 612 19.03 6.97 33.87
N LEU A 613 18.98 6.05 32.92
CA LEU A 613 18.88 4.60 33.20
C LEU A 613 20.12 4.06 33.92
N LEU A 614 21.33 4.45 33.51
CA LEU A 614 22.56 4.00 34.16
C LEU A 614 22.74 4.58 35.56
N ILE A 615 22.36 5.85 35.78
CA ILE A 615 22.33 6.43 37.14
C ILE A 615 21.33 5.67 38.03
N LEU A 616 20.15 5.33 37.51
CA LEU A 616 19.15 4.57 38.26
C LEU A 616 19.67 3.17 38.61
N LYS A 617 20.23 2.44 37.63
CA LYS A 617 20.85 1.12 37.82
C LYS A 617 21.92 1.17 38.90
N GLY A 618 22.89 2.07 38.77
CA GLY A 618 23.97 2.20 39.73
C GLY A 618 23.51 2.64 41.13
N THR A 619 22.47 3.48 41.22
CA THR A 619 21.86 3.85 42.51
C THR A 619 21.21 2.64 43.19
N ASN A 620 20.47 1.82 42.42
CA ASN A 620 19.85 0.60 42.93
C ASN A 620 20.90 -0.43 43.39
N ASP A 621 22.00 -0.59 42.65
CA ASP A 621 23.09 -1.48 43.04
C ASP A 621 23.75 -1.02 44.35
N ILE A 622 23.94 0.29 44.53
CA ILE A 622 24.45 0.88 45.78
C ILE A 622 23.48 0.65 46.96
N GLU A 623 22.17 0.75 46.73
CA GLU A 623 21.14 0.44 47.73
C GLU A 623 21.06 -1.05 48.06
N LEU A 624 21.19 -1.93 47.07
CA LEU A 624 21.21 -3.38 47.30
C LEU A 624 22.38 -3.77 48.19
N LEU A 625 23.57 -3.19 47.96
CA LEU A 625 24.74 -3.36 48.82
C LEU A 625 24.50 -2.85 50.25
N LYS A 626 23.70 -1.79 50.42
CA LYS A 626 23.28 -1.30 51.74
C LYS A 626 22.43 -2.34 52.45
N SER A 627 21.43 -2.90 51.79
CA SER A 627 20.58 -3.94 52.36
C SER A 627 21.35 -5.23 52.68
N CYS A 628 22.26 -5.68 51.79
CA CYS A 628 23.10 -6.85 52.05
C CYS A 628 24.05 -6.65 53.24
N HIS A 629 24.65 -5.47 53.38
CA HIS A 629 25.52 -5.16 54.51
C HIS A 629 24.75 -5.08 55.84
N GLN A 630 23.50 -4.60 55.82
CA GLN A 630 22.60 -4.61 56.99
C GLN A 630 22.16 -6.02 57.41
N LEU A 631 22.10 -6.98 56.47
CA LEU A 631 21.72 -8.39 56.75
C LEU A 631 22.89 -9.26 57.22
N LEU A 632 24.14 -8.89 56.89
CA LEU A 632 25.36 -9.61 57.25
C LEU A 632 25.94 -9.19 58.62
N MET A 633 25.41 -8.12 59.21
CA MET A 633 25.76 -7.58 60.53
C MET A 633 24.64 -7.88 61.53
#